data_AF-A0A9E7KMT1-F1
#
_entry.id   AF-A0A9E7KMT1-F1
#
_cell.length_a   1.000
_cell.length_b   1.000
_cell.length_c   1.000
_cell.angle_alpha   90.00
_cell.angle_beta   90.00
_cell.angle_gamma   90.00
#
_symmetry.space_group_name_H-M   'P 1'
#
loop_
_entity.id
_entity.type
_entity.pdbx_description
1 polymer ?
#
loop_
_entity_poly.entity_id
_entity_poly.type
_entity_poly.pdbx_seq_one_letter_code
_entity_poly.pdbx_strand_id
1 'polypeptide(L)'
;MKLKRVGCHSRISQLIDVAALSHTSQRRSLGNPSAGTSRARSPLRRLSVGKDAMALASCFSPPFRPPLCAGGRSLSPVACACAQTAATAPAAPSLPKALPAILDSRLIACVRAQDGNTAMEAACAALSGGISVVIRGLLKDYPSSVIGVGTVLNAEDARKAVKAGAQFLMSPGTVMEILLDLQNTDVLYIPGAMTPTEVLFAYNAGARIIKIYPVSVLGGCDYIKALKKPFPHIPVVASQGITTDSIGNYIECGASAVVLSDAIFEKEAMRQRNFDVIHRLAHLATRQVGQAGKC
;
A
#
# COMPACT_ATOMS: atom_id res chain seq x y z
N MET A 1 -23.92 10.07 30.75
CA MET A 1 -24.35 8.84 30.08
C MET A 1 -23.29 7.77 30.26
N LYS A 2 -23.56 6.71 31.06
CA LYS A 2 -22.65 5.58 31.26
C LYS A 2 -22.65 4.71 30.00
N LEU A 3 -21.51 4.63 29.27
CA LEU A 3 -21.34 3.68 28.17
C LEU A 3 -21.40 2.25 28.74
N LYS A 4 -22.34 1.46 28.23
CA LYS A 4 -22.49 0.02 28.54
C LYS A 4 -21.26 -0.75 28.04
N ARG A 5 -20.32 -1.03 28.94
CA ARG A 5 -19.23 -2.00 28.77
C ARG A 5 -19.74 -3.44 28.95
N VAL A 6 -20.54 -3.99 28.03
CA VAL A 6 -20.83 -5.43 28.09
C VAL A 6 -21.05 -5.98 26.67
N GLY A 7 -20.11 -6.80 26.18
CA GLY A 7 -20.25 -7.61 24.96
C GLY A 7 -19.14 -7.50 23.90
N CYS A 8 -18.28 -6.47 23.98
CA CYS A 8 -17.35 -6.13 22.88
C CYS A 8 -15.98 -6.85 22.93
N HIS A 9 -15.57 -7.39 24.08
CA HIS A 9 -14.20 -7.88 24.30
C HIS A 9 -13.83 -9.17 23.53
N SER A 10 -14.75 -10.09 23.25
CA SER A 10 -14.40 -11.41 22.69
C SER A 10 -14.05 -11.42 21.19
N ARG A 11 -14.55 -10.46 20.40
CA ARG A 11 -14.28 -10.38 18.95
C ARG A 11 -13.12 -9.44 18.59
N ILE A 12 -12.78 -8.50 19.47
CA ILE A 12 -11.60 -7.63 19.34
C ILE A 12 -10.32 -8.45 19.53
N SER A 13 -10.33 -9.45 20.44
CA SER A 13 -9.19 -10.38 20.63
C SER A 13 -8.80 -11.05 19.32
N GLN A 14 -9.76 -11.53 18.52
CA GLN A 14 -9.49 -12.26 17.29
C GLN A 14 -8.77 -11.42 16.21
N LEU A 15 -8.95 -10.10 16.17
CA LEU A 15 -8.27 -9.19 15.24
C LEU A 15 -6.86 -8.79 15.71
N ILE A 16 -6.64 -8.78 17.02
CA ILE A 16 -5.31 -8.64 17.62
C ILE A 16 -4.52 -9.94 17.44
N ASP A 17 -5.18 -11.10 17.54
CA ASP A 17 -4.59 -12.43 17.34
C ASP A 17 -4.05 -12.64 15.92
N VAL A 18 -4.66 -12.01 14.90
CA VAL A 18 -4.11 -11.94 13.52
C VAL A 18 -2.69 -11.36 13.50
N ALA A 19 -2.38 -10.41 14.38
CA ALA A 19 -1.05 -9.80 14.48
C ALA A 19 -0.07 -10.59 15.36
N ALA A 20 -0.57 -11.21 16.44
CA ALA A 20 0.25 -11.93 17.42
C ALA A 20 0.79 -13.27 16.88
N LEU A 21 0.04 -13.94 15.99
CA LEU A 21 0.47 -15.20 15.36
C LEU A 21 1.61 -15.00 14.33
N SER A 22 1.68 -13.84 13.68
CA SER A 22 2.76 -13.52 12.72
C SER A 22 4.11 -13.16 13.36
N HIS A 23 4.15 -12.85 14.67
CA HIS A 23 5.40 -12.47 15.37
C HIS A 23 5.95 -13.55 16.32
N THR A 24 5.22 -14.64 16.55
CA THR A 24 5.65 -15.71 17.46
C THR A 24 6.42 -16.85 16.77
N SER A 25 6.47 -16.91 15.44
CA SER A 25 7.16 -18.00 14.71
C SER A 25 8.66 -17.76 14.41
N GLN A 26 9.28 -16.69 14.92
CA GLN A 26 10.71 -16.39 14.65
C GLN A 26 11.59 -16.20 15.88
N ARG A 27 11.27 -16.87 17.00
CA ARG A 27 12.24 -17.04 18.10
C ARG A 27 12.26 -18.47 18.62
N ARG A 28 13.07 -19.32 17.98
CA ARG A 28 13.80 -20.39 18.66
C ARG A 28 15.18 -20.56 18.01
N SER A 29 16.22 -20.46 18.86
CA SER A 29 17.58 -20.99 18.70
C SER A 29 18.39 -20.39 17.53
N LEU A 30 19.45 -19.63 17.77
CA LEU A 30 20.77 -20.19 18.10
C LEU A 30 21.62 -19.20 18.93
N GLY A 31 22.42 -19.78 19.83
CA GLY A 31 23.20 -19.10 20.86
C GLY A 31 24.47 -18.39 20.38
N ASN A 32 24.98 -17.57 21.30
CA ASN A 32 26.25 -16.85 21.27
C ASN A 32 27.44 -17.82 21.49
N PRO A 33 28.67 -17.50 21.05
CA PRO A 33 29.56 -16.76 21.96
C PRO A 33 30.57 -15.77 21.33
N SER A 34 30.75 -14.67 22.06
CA SER A 34 31.94 -13.84 22.39
C SER A 34 33.24 -13.78 21.55
N ALA A 35 33.63 -12.51 21.31
CA ALA A 35 34.91 -11.84 21.60
C ALA A 35 36.18 -12.08 20.74
N GLY A 36 36.77 -10.96 20.26
CA GLY A 36 38.13 -10.89 19.73
C GLY A 36 38.47 -9.53 19.09
N THR A 37 39.15 -8.67 19.83
CA THR A 37 39.66 -7.34 19.48
C THR A 37 40.86 -7.37 18.51
N SER A 38 41.02 -6.38 17.63
CA SER A 38 42.26 -5.56 17.48
C SER A 38 42.32 -4.76 16.16
N ARG A 39 42.83 -3.53 16.30
CA ARG A 39 43.20 -2.51 15.29
C ARG A 39 44.25 -3.00 14.28
N ALA A 40 44.24 -2.46 13.06
CA ALA A 40 45.44 -1.93 12.39
C ALA A 40 45.08 -1.09 11.13
N ARG A 41 45.99 -0.18 10.77
CA ARG A 41 45.87 0.95 9.87
C ARG A 41 46.08 0.59 8.38
N SER A 42 45.55 1.46 7.51
CA SER A 42 45.82 1.64 6.06
C SER A 42 47.31 1.85 5.73
N PRO A 43 47.82 1.73 4.46
CA PRO A 43 47.46 2.65 3.36
C PRO A 43 47.45 2.11 1.90
N LEU A 44 46.65 2.81 1.08
CA LEU A 44 46.83 3.21 -0.33
C LEU A 44 47.81 2.43 -1.25
N ARG A 45 47.28 1.95 -2.38
CA ARG A 45 47.95 2.04 -3.69
C ARG A 45 46.94 2.38 -4.80
N ARG A 46 47.23 3.48 -5.52
CA ARG A 46 46.67 3.80 -6.84
C ARG A 46 47.42 3.00 -7.91
N LEU A 47 46.72 2.54 -8.93
CA LEU A 47 47.18 2.23 -10.30
C LEU A 47 45.92 2.34 -11.19
N SER A 48 45.74 3.49 -11.85
CA SER A 48 46.15 3.82 -13.23
C SER A 48 45.24 3.24 -14.31
N VAL A 49 44.70 4.19 -15.08
CA VAL A 49 43.88 4.13 -16.29
C VAL A 49 44.45 3.20 -17.37
N GLY A 50 43.56 2.48 -18.04
CA GLY A 50 43.77 1.94 -19.39
C GLY A 50 42.51 2.18 -20.22
N LYS A 51 42.61 3.12 -21.19
CA LYS A 51 41.69 3.29 -22.31
C LYS A 51 41.95 2.16 -23.31
N ASP A 52 40.89 1.66 -23.95
CA ASP A 52 40.77 1.23 -25.36
C ASP A 52 39.29 0.84 -25.55
N ALA A 53 38.48 1.56 -26.36
CA ALA A 53 38.32 1.39 -27.82
C ALA A 53 37.86 -0.04 -28.18
N MET A 54 36.88 -0.34 -29.02
CA MET A 54 36.00 0.38 -29.95
C MET A 54 35.01 -0.68 -30.49
N ALA A 55 33.79 -0.25 -30.82
CA ALA A 55 32.80 -0.80 -31.75
C ALA A 55 32.79 -2.29 -32.14
N LEU A 56 31.59 -2.89 -32.17
CA LEU A 56 31.01 -3.46 -33.39
C LEU A 56 29.51 -3.75 -33.20
N ALA A 57 28.70 -3.08 -34.02
CA ALA A 57 27.32 -3.40 -34.30
C ALA A 57 27.25 -4.22 -35.60
N SER A 58 26.42 -5.27 -35.62
CA SER A 58 25.83 -5.85 -36.83
C SER A 58 24.75 -6.85 -36.40
N CYS A 59 23.47 -6.52 -36.57
CA CYS A 59 22.68 -6.90 -37.74
C CYS A 59 22.69 -8.42 -38.02
N PHE A 60 21.66 -9.14 -37.58
CA PHE A 60 21.31 -10.44 -38.15
C PHE A 60 19.79 -10.64 -38.23
N SER A 61 19.28 -10.56 -39.45
CA SER A 61 18.02 -11.08 -39.99
C SER A 61 18.03 -10.77 -41.50
N PRO A 62 17.36 -11.50 -42.41
CA PRO A 62 16.67 -12.81 -42.33
C PRO A 62 17.09 -13.69 -43.58
N PRO A 63 16.33 -14.67 -44.19
CA PRO A 63 14.91 -14.63 -44.57
C PRO A 63 14.09 -15.91 -44.29
N PHE A 64 12.83 -15.75 -43.87
CA PHE A 64 11.79 -16.79 -44.02
C PHE A 64 10.82 -16.33 -45.11
N ARG A 65 10.74 -17.08 -46.22
CA ARG A 65 9.71 -16.93 -47.27
C ARG A 65 8.54 -17.86 -46.96
N PRO A 66 7.27 -17.42 -47.03
CA PRO A 66 6.15 -18.34 -47.14
C PRO A 66 5.93 -18.76 -48.61
N PRO A 67 5.40 -19.96 -48.89
CA PRO A 67 5.11 -20.39 -50.24
C PRO A 67 3.82 -19.75 -50.77
N LEU A 68 3.85 -19.42 -52.07
CA LEU A 68 2.68 -19.13 -52.88
C LEU A 68 1.90 -20.43 -53.12
N CYS A 69 0.61 -20.44 -52.78
CA CYS A 69 -0.33 -21.43 -53.29
C CYS A 69 -1.14 -20.83 -54.43
N ALA A 70 -0.93 -21.35 -55.64
CA ALA A 70 -1.83 -21.21 -56.77
C ALA A 70 -2.74 -22.45 -56.84
N GLY A 71 -4.03 -22.27 -57.07
CA GLY A 71 -4.95 -23.37 -57.35
C GLY A 71 -6.39 -23.09 -56.90
N GLY A 72 -7.22 -22.61 -57.83
CA GLY A 72 -8.66 -22.53 -57.63
C GLY A 72 -9.31 -23.91 -57.61
N ARG A 73 -10.35 -24.05 -56.79
CA ARG A 73 -11.54 -24.88 -57.04
C ARG A 73 -12.66 -24.45 -56.09
N SER A 74 -13.77 -24.06 -56.70
CA SER A 74 -15.07 -23.77 -56.11
C SER A 74 -15.61 -24.98 -55.34
N LEU A 75 -15.96 -24.81 -54.06
CA LEU A 75 -16.92 -25.64 -53.34
C LEU A 75 -17.73 -24.77 -52.34
N SER A 76 -18.99 -25.15 -52.21
CA SER A 76 -20.15 -24.46 -51.60
C SER A 76 -19.99 -23.97 -50.15
N PRO A 77 -20.85 -23.03 -49.69
CA PRO A 77 -20.86 -22.61 -48.30
C PRO A 77 -21.57 -23.68 -47.45
N VAL A 78 -20.79 -24.46 -46.70
CA VAL A 78 -21.32 -25.19 -45.55
C VAL A 78 -21.46 -24.16 -44.42
N ALA A 79 -22.70 -23.80 -44.11
CA ALA A 79 -23.02 -22.94 -42.98
C ALA A 79 -22.55 -23.61 -41.68
N CYS A 80 -21.46 -23.12 -41.12
CA CYS A 80 -21.02 -23.47 -39.77
C CYS A 80 -21.96 -22.76 -38.79
N ALA A 81 -22.95 -23.49 -38.27
CA ALA A 81 -23.79 -23.04 -37.17
C ALA A 81 -22.98 -23.02 -35.87
N CYS A 82 -22.09 -22.03 -35.72
CA CYS A 82 -21.54 -21.68 -34.41
C CYS A 82 -22.63 -20.93 -33.64
N ALA A 83 -23.33 -21.66 -32.77
CA ALA A 83 -24.18 -21.09 -31.74
C ALA A 83 -23.37 -20.05 -30.95
N GLN A 84 -23.71 -18.77 -31.11
CA GLN A 84 -23.18 -17.69 -30.30
C GLN A 84 -23.84 -17.80 -28.92
N THR A 85 -23.25 -18.58 -28.02
CA THR A 85 -23.41 -18.28 -26.60
C THR A 85 -22.69 -16.96 -26.37
N ALA A 86 -23.44 -15.86 -26.39
CA ALA A 86 -22.99 -14.58 -25.89
C ALA A 86 -22.65 -14.76 -24.41
N ALA A 87 -21.40 -15.09 -24.12
CA ALA A 87 -20.85 -14.98 -22.79
C ALA A 87 -20.90 -13.50 -22.45
N THR A 88 -21.86 -13.13 -21.60
CA THR A 88 -21.97 -11.77 -21.05
C THR A 88 -20.63 -11.47 -20.38
N ALA A 89 -19.90 -10.50 -20.92
CA ALA A 89 -18.69 -10.00 -20.29
C ALA A 89 -19.03 -9.60 -18.84
N PRO A 90 -18.25 -10.01 -17.83
CA PRO A 90 -18.53 -9.62 -16.46
C PRO A 90 -18.55 -8.09 -16.38
N ALA A 91 -19.57 -7.55 -15.72
CA ALA A 91 -19.70 -6.12 -15.47
C ALA A 91 -18.38 -5.61 -14.87
N ALA A 92 -17.90 -4.45 -15.35
CA ALA A 92 -16.69 -3.83 -14.82
C ALA A 92 -16.82 -3.71 -13.29
N PRO A 93 -15.81 -4.16 -12.51
CA PRO A 93 -15.92 -4.20 -11.06
C PRO A 93 -16.20 -2.81 -10.50
N SER A 94 -17.21 -2.71 -9.62
CA SER A 94 -17.56 -1.50 -8.89
C SER A 94 -16.32 -0.94 -8.18
N LEU A 95 -16.18 0.38 -8.18
CA LEU A 95 -15.05 1.02 -7.52
C LEU A 95 -15.17 0.77 -6.00
N PRO A 96 -14.11 0.29 -5.32
CA PRO A 96 -14.13 0.12 -3.87
C PRO A 96 -14.49 1.43 -3.17
N LYS A 97 -15.47 1.41 -2.26
CA LYS A 97 -16.01 2.62 -1.59
C LYS A 97 -14.94 3.41 -0.82
N ALA A 98 -13.90 2.72 -0.34
CA ALA A 98 -12.80 3.35 0.38
C ALA A 98 -11.94 4.26 -0.51
N LEU A 99 -11.86 4.00 -1.83
CA LEU A 99 -10.96 4.74 -2.70
C LEU A 99 -11.38 6.21 -2.88
N PRO A 100 -12.63 6.55 -3.27
CA PRO A 100 -13.07 7.94 -3.32
C PRO A 100 -12.82 8.70 -2.02
N ALA A 101 -13.18 8.10 -0.88
CA ALA A 101 -12.97 8.73 0.43
C ALA A 101 -11.50 9.04 0.74
N ILE A 102 -10.58 8.15 0.36
CA ILE A 102 -9.12 8.38 0.51
C ILE A 102 -8.63 9.47 -0.42
N LEU A 103 -9.14 9.53 -1.66
CA LEU A 103 -8.77 10.55 -2.63
C LEU A 103 -9.32 11.93 -2.25
N ASP A 104 -10.52 11.98 -1.66
CA ASP A 104 -11.14 13.21 -1.19
C ASP A 104 -10.46 13.73 0.08
N SER A 105 -10.15 12.86 1.05
CA SER A 105 -9.47 13.26 2.29
C SER A 105 -7.98 13.54 2.09
N ARG A 106 -7.36 12.87 1.11
CA ARG A 106 -5.90 12.83 0.85
C ARG A 106 -5.05 12.42 2.06
N LEU A 107 -5.68 11.88 3.11
CA LEU A 107 -5.05 11.52 4.38
C LEU A 107 -5.49 10.15 4.85
N ILE A 108 -4.51 9.39 5.33
CA ILE A 108 -4.71 8.13 6.05
C ILE A 108 -3.91 8.19 7.35
N ALA A 109 -4.58 8.11 8.50
CA ALA A 109 -3.92 7.95 9.79
C ALA A 109 -3.71 6.45 10.08
N CYS A 110 -2.54 6.04 10.52
CA CYS A 110 -2.20 4.64 10.83
C CYS A 110 -1.84 4.50 12.30
N VAL A 111 -2.72 3.89 13.10
CA VAL A 111 -2.47 3.69 14.53
C VAL A 111 -1.76 2.35 14.78
N ARG A 112 -0.76 2.39 15.66
CA ARG A 112 -0.13 1.20 16.24
C ARG A 112 -0.29 1.29 17.75
N ALA A 113 -0.92 0.28 18.36
CA ALA A 113 -1.13 0.24 19.80
C ALA A 113 -0.88 -1.18 20.33
N GLN A 114 -0.60 -1.27 21.63
CA GLN A 114 -0.34 -2.55 22.31
C GLN A 114 -1.62 -3.32 22.63
N ASP A 115 -2.74 -2.60 22.74
CA ASP A 115 -4.05 -3.17 23.05
C ASP A 115 -5.17 -2.47 22.25
N GLY A 116 -6.30 -3.16 22.10
CA GLY A 116 -7.43 -2.68 21.32
C GLY A 116 -8.13 -1.46 21.92
N ASN A 117 -8.16 -1.29 23.24
CA ASN A 117 -8.84 -0.15 23.86
C ASN A 117 -8.06 1.15 23.55
N THR A 118 -6.74 1.12 23.74
CA THR A 118 -5.88 2.26 23.38
C THR A 118 -5.93 2.55 21.88
N ALA A 119 -5.95 1.51 21.03
CA ALA A 119 -6.11 1.68 19.58
C ALA A 119 -7.42 2.41 19.24
N MET A 120 -8.51 2.01 19.90
CA MET A 120 -9.83 2.60 19.69
C MET A 120 -9.85 4.06 20.11
N GLU A 121 -9.47 4.39 21.34
CA GLU A 121 -9.56 5.77 21.85
C GLU A 121 -8.69 6.74 21.05
N ALA A 122 -7.48 6.31 20.66
CA ALA A 122 -6.62 7.08 19.77
C ALA A 122 -7.27 7.30 18.39
N ALA A 123 -7.87 6.25 17.82
CA ALA A 123 -8.56 6.37 16.55
C ALA A 123 -9.81 7.26 16.64
N CYS A 124 -10.57 7.21 17.73
CA CYS A 124 -11.70 8.10 17.98
C CYS A 124 -11.26 9.56 17.98
N ALA A 125 -10.15 9.86 18.63
CA ALA A 125 -9.58 11.20 18.67
C ALA A 125 -9.11 11.68 17.29
N ALA A 126 -8.46 10.81 16.52
CA ALA A 126 -8.03 11.12 15.16
C ALA A 126 -9.21 11.31 14.18
N LEU A 127 -10.25 10.47 14.28
CA LEU A 127 -11.50 10.59 13.51
C LEU A 127 -12.22 11.90 13.84
N SER A 128 -12.29 12.27 15.12
CA SER A 128 -12.89 13.54 15.55
C SER A 128 -12.09 14.75 15.07
N GLY A 129 -10.78 14.58 14.85
CA GLY A 129 -9.91 15.54 14.17
C GLY A 129 -10.04 15.55 12.63
N GLY A 130 -10.91 14.73 12.06
CA GLY A 130 -11.27 14.74 10.64
C GLY A 130 -10.47 13.81 9.72
N ILE A 131 -9.69 12.86 10.24
CA ILE A 131 -8.85 11.96 9.41
C ILE A 131 -9.42 10.54 9.35
N SER A 132 -9.41 9.92 8.16
CA SER A 132 -9.67 8.49 7.97
C SER A 132 -8.59 7.61 8.63
N VAL A 133 -8.96 6.65 9.46
CA VAL A 133 -8.01 5.88 10.28
C VAL A 133 -7.92 4.41 9.86
N VAL A 134 -6.70 3.90 9.79
CA VAL A 134 -6.35 2.49 9.68
C VAL A 134 -6.12 1.97 11.07
N ILE A 135 -7.01 1.08 11.51
CA ILE A 135 -6.97 0.47 12.84
C ILE A 135 -6.85 -1.03 12.64
N ARG A 136 -5.87 -1.64 13.30
CA ARG A 136 -5.93 -3.08 13.52
C ARG A 136 -7.06 -3.39 14.51
N GLY A 137 -8.23 -3.75 13.99
CA GLY A 137 -9.16 -4.61 14.71
C GLY A 137 -10.42 -4.04 15.33
N LEU A 138 -11.07 -3.01 14.76
CA LEU A 138 -12.15 -2.32 15.48
C LEU A 138 -13.18 -1.62 14.57
N LEU A 139 -13.83 -2.41 13.71
CA LEU A 139 -14.63 -1.91 12.59
C LEU A 139 -16.12 -1.66 12.90
N LYS A 140 -16.62 -1.99 14.10
CA LYS A 140 -18.07 -2.03 14.37
C LYS A 140 -18.69 -0.74 14.91
N ASP A 141 -17.90 0.16 15.49
CA ASP A 141 -18.45 1.29 16.25
C ASP A 141 -18.55 2.62 15.45
N TYR A 142 -18.06 2.64 14.20
CA TYR A 142 -18.00 3.85 13.35
C TYR A 142 -18.45 3.57 11.90
N PRO A 143 -19.76 3.44 11.63
CA PRO A 143 -20.28 3.06 10.31
C PRO A 143 -20.07 4.13 9.23
N SER A 144 -19.87 5.40 9.62
CA SER A 144 -19.66 6.53 8.70
C SER A 144 -18.19 6.77 8.34
N SER A 145 -17.26 6.03 8.94
CA SER A 145 -15.83 6.24 8.76
C SER A 145 -15.22 5.14 7.88
N VAL A 146 -14.28 5.50 7.01
CA VAL A 146 -13.51 4.53 6.23
C VAL A 146 -12.37 4.00 7.07
N ILE A 147 -12.47 2.71 7.44
CA ILE A 147 -11.49 2.04 8.30
C ILE A 147 -10.89 0.84 7.58
N GLY A 148 -9.58 0.74 7.67
CA GLY A 148 -8.80 -0.35 7.06
C GLY A 148 -7.81 -0.99 8.01
N VAL A 149 -7.15 -2.06 7.53
CA VAL A 149 -6.11 -2.80 8.27
C VAL A 149 -4.77 -2.68 7.55
N GLY A 150 -3.73 -2.27 8.27
CA GLY A 150 -2.38 -2.10 7.74
C GLY A 150 -1.42 -3.22 8.12
N THR A 151 -0.36 -3.39 7.34
CA THR A 151 0.67 -4.43 7.48
C THR A 151 0.11 -5.86 7.32
N VAL A 152 -0.81 -6.06 6.39
CA VAL A 152 -1.31 -7.40 6.03
C VAL A 152 -0.26 -8.08 5.16
N LEU A 153 0.19 -9.29 5.51
CA LEU A 153 1.34 -9.93 4.86
C LEU A 153 0.99 -11.22 4.11
N ASN A 154 -0.25 -11.71 4.26
CA ASN A 154 -0.72 -12.93 3.61
C ASN A 154 -2.25 -12.87 3.41
N ALA A 155 -2.75 -13.75 2.55
CA ALA A 155 -4.18 -13.82 2.21
C ALA A 155 -5.07 -14.28 3.38
N GLU A 156 -4.55 -15.08 4.31
CA GLU A 156 -5.33 -15.53 5.48
C GLU A 156 -5.71 -14.36 6.38
N ASP A 157 -4.74 -13.51 6.72
CA ASP A 157 -4.93 -12.30 7.51
C ASP A 157 -5.82 -11.29 6.78
N ALA A 158 -5.69 -11.22 5.45
CA ALA A 158 -6.58 -10.40 4.62
C ALA A 158 -8.04 -10.85 4.75
N ARG A 159 -8.32 -12.15 4.59
CA ARG A 159 -9.68 -12.71 4.74
C ARG A 159 -10.24 -12.48 6.15
N LYS A 160 -9.42 -12.63 7.20
CA LYS A 160 -9.83 -12.34 8.58
C LYS A 160 -10.19 -10.85 8.75
N ALA A 161 -9.38 -9.94 8.20
CA ALA A 161 -9.64 -8.51 8.25
C ALA A 161 -10.92 -8.12 7.48
N VAL A 162 -11.13 -8.68 6.29
CA VAL A 162 -12.36 -8.47 5.50
C VAL A 162 -13.59 -8.98 6.24
N LYS A 163 -13.53 -10.19 6.82
CA LYS A 163 -14.63 -10.75 7.64
C LYS A 163 -14.94 -9.91 8.87
N ALA A 164 -13.95 -9.19 9.40
CA ALA A 164 -14.14 -8.24 10.48
C ALA A 164 -14.78 -6.91 10.04
N GLY A 165 -14.89 -6.66 8.72
CA GLY A 165 -15.50 -5.47 8.14
C GLY A 165 -14.52 -4.47 7.54
N ALA A 166 -13.25 -4.84 7.31
CA ALA A 166 -12.25 -3.91 6.80
C ALA A 166 -12.65 -3.41 5.41
N GLN A 167 -12.71 -2.10 5.23
CA GLN A 167 -13.07 -1.49 3.94
C GLN A 167 -11.86 -1.35 3.01
N PHE A 168 -10.66 -1.36 3.58
CA PHE A 168 -9.43 -1.47 2.82
C PHE A 168 -8.31 -2.16 3.59
N LEU A 169 -7.32 -2.67 2.87
CA LEU A 169 -6.14 -3.33 3.40
C LEU A 169 -4.87 -2.64 2.86
N MET A 170 -3.80 -2.65 3.67
CA MET A 170 -2.49 -2.14 3.28
C MET A 170 -1.39 -3.12 3.61
N SER A 171 -0.42 -3.24 2.70
CA SER A 171 0.81 -4.02 2.89
C SER A 171 2.05 -3.13 2.72
N PRO A 172 3.20 -3.49 3.32
CA PRO A 172 4.46 -2.81 3.04
C PRO A 172 5.04 -3.17 1.67
N GLY A 173 4.65 -4.31 1.08
CA GLY A 173 4.98 -4.77 -0.26
C GLY A 173 3.74 -5.26 -1.00
N THR A 174 3.90 -5.79 -2.22
CA THR A 174 2.80 -6.37 -2.99
C THR A 174 2.62 -7.83 -2.63
N VAL A 175 1.44 -8.21 -2.13
CA VAL A 175 1.06 -9.60 -1.87
C VAL A 175 0.05 -10.03 -2.91
N MET A 176 0.49 -10.82 -3.89
CA MET A 176 -0.34 -11.13 -5.07
C MET A 176 -1.59 -11.92 -4.71
N GLU A 177 -1.50 -12.84 -3.74
CA GLU A 177 -2.67 -13.61 -3.31
C GLU A 177 -3.78 -12.71 -2.76
N ILE A 178 -3.45 -11.59 -2.11
CA ILE A 178 -4.45 -10.63 -1.63
C ILE A 178 -5.13 -9.90 -2.80
N LEU A 179 -4.37 -9.53 -3.84
CA LEU A 179 -4.94 -8.92 -5.05
C LEU A 179 -5.95 -9.85 -5.73
N LEU A 180 -5.57 -11.12 -5.90
CA LEU A 180 -6.41 -12.13 -6.54
C LEU A 180 -7.65 -12.46 -5.71
N ASP A 181 -7.51 -12.63 -4.39
CA ASP A 181 -8.62 -12.91 -3.48
C ASP A 181 -9.66 -11.78 -3.47
N LEU A 182 -9.24 -10.53 -3.67
CA LEU A 182 -10.10 -9.35 -3.54
C LEU A 182 -10.62 -8.78 -4.87
N GLN A 183 -10.25 -9.36 -6.01
CA GLN A 183 -10.56 -8.83 -7.35
C GLN A 183 -12.06 -8.58 -7.58
N ASN A 184 -12.93 -9.39 -6.96
CA ASN A 184 -14.39 -9.30 -7.06
C ASN A 184 -15.06 -8.83 -5.76
N THR A 185 -14.34 -8.08 -4.93
CA THR A 185 -14.85 -7.56 -3.66
C THR A 185 -14.85 -6.03 -3.68
N ASP A 186 -15.70 -5.42 -2.85
CA ASP A 186 -15.71 -3.96 -2.65
C ASP A 186 -14.59 -3.48 -1.72
N VAL A 187 -13.69 -4.37 -1.26
CA VAL A 187 -12.59 -4.04 -0.36
C VAL A 187 -11.40 -3.54 -1.17
N LEU A 188 -10.92 -2.35 -0.85
CA LEU A 188 -9.74 -1.79 -1.51
C LEU A 188 -8.46 -2.44 -0.97
N TYR A 189 -7.61 -2.96 -1.84
CA TYR A 189 -6.25 -3.33 -1.45
C TYR A 189 -5.24 -2.30 -1.96
N ILE A 190 -4.38 -1.83 -1.05
CA ILE A 190 -3.31 -0.87 -1.30
C ILE A 190 -1.97 -1.57 -1.08
N PRO A 191 -1.40 -2.23 -2.10
CA PRO A 191 -0.11 -2.88 -2.00
C PRO A 191 1.03 -1.87 -1.87
N GLY A 192 2.09 -2.27 -1.19
CA GLY A 192 3.32 -1.49 -1.11
C GLY A 192 4.24 -1.75 -2.31
N ALA A 193 4.96 -0.71 -2.74
CA ALA A 193 6.01 -0.79 -3.74
C ALA A 193 7.14 0.19 -3.42
N MET A 194 8.35 -0.18 -3.81
CA MET A 194 9.52 0.66 -3.71
C MET A 194 9.97 1.13 -5.09
N THR A 195 9.86 0.32 -6.15
CA THR A 195 10.48 0.56 -7.46
C THR A 195 9.46 0.76 -8.60
N PRO A 196 9.84 1.37 -9.74
CA PRO A 196 8.97 1.48 -10.91
C PRO A 196 8.38 0.14 -11.39
N THR A 197 9.18 -0.93 -11.36
CA THR A 197 8.76 -2.28 -11.76
C THR A 197 7.65 -2.80 -10.85
N GLU A 198 7.81 -2.65 -9.53
CA GLU A 198 6.80 -3.09 -8.56
C GLU A 198 5.51 -2.27 -8.66
N VAL A 199 5.62 -0.95 -8.88
CA VAL A 199 4.47 -0.07 -9.10
C VAL A 199 3.68 -0.53 -10.33
N LEU A 200 4.35 -0.75 -11.45
CA LEU A 200 3.72 -1.18 -12.69
C LEU A 200 3.13 -2.58 -12.56
N PHE A 201 3.85 -3.50 -11.91
CA PHE A 201 3.38 -4.85 -11.65
C PHE A 201 2.09 -4.87 -10.82
N ALA A 202 2.06 -4.15 -9.69
CA ALA A 202 0.88 -4.07 -8.84
C ALA A 202 -0.31 -3.43 -9.55
N TYR A 203 -0.07 -2.34 -10.31
CA TYR A 203 -1.12 -1.66 -11.06
C TYR A 203 -1.71 -2.55 -12.16
N ASN A 204 -0.87 -3.23 -12.94
CA ASN A 204 -1.31 -4.15 -13.99
C ASN A 204 -2.04 -5.38 -13.42
N ALA A 205 -1.72 -5.79 -12.20
CA ALA A 205 -2.44 -6.83 -11.46
C ALA A 205 -3.78 -6.35 -10.86
N GLY A 206 -4.18 -5.10 -11.09
CA GLY A 206 -5.50 -4.58 -10.72
C GLY A 206 -5.51 -3.67 -9.49
N ALA A 207 -4.35 -3.36 -8.89
CA ALA A 207 -4.30 -2.41 -7.79
C ALA A 207 -4.75 -1.01 -8.25
N ARG A 208 -5.73 -0.42 -7.54
CA ARG A 208 -6.29 0.90 -7.90
C ARG A 208 -5.49 2.08 -7.35
N ILE A 209 -4.66 1.84 -6.33
CA ILE A 209 -3.75 2.82 -5.73
C ILE A 209 -2.57 2.05 -5.11
N ILE A 210 -1.35 2.60 -5.23
CA ILE A 210 -0.14 1.95 -4.76
C ILE A 210 0.51 2.76 -3.65
N LYS A 211 0.91 2.08 -2.57
CA LYS A 211 1.64 2.70 -1.46
C LYS A 211 3.13 2.72 -1.77
N ILE A 212 3.73 3.91 -1.83
CA ILE A 212 5.18 4.07 -1.91
C ILE A 212 5.73 4.03 -0.49
N TYR A 213 6.51 2.98 -0.21
CA TYR A 213 7.01 2.72 1.13
C TYR A 213 8.40 2.06 1.09
N PRO A 214 9.37 2.54 1.90
CA PRO A 214 9.29 3.68 2.82
C PRO A 214 9.70 4.99 2.12
N VAL A 215 8.78 5.93 1.88
CA VAL A 215 9.03 7.06 0.96
C VAL A 215 10.18 7.99 1.39
N SER A 216 10.34 8.24 2.70
CA SER A 216 11.37 9.16 3.20
C SER A 216 12.79 8.71 2.88
N VAL A 217 13.06 7.40 2.91
CA VAL A 217 14.40 6.85 2.61
C VAL A 217 14.68 6.74 1.12
N LEU A 218 13.64 6.87 0.28
CA LEU A 218 13.75 6.77 -1.18
C LEU A 218 13.99 8.13 -1.85
N GLY A 219 14.11 9.20 -1.07
CA GLY A 219 14.22 10.59 -1.58
C GLY A 219 12.93 11.40 -1.44
N GLY A 220 11.92 10.86 -0.74
CA GLY A 220 10.72 11.62 -0.37
C GLY A 220 9.97 12.15 -1.58
N CYS A 221 9.75 13.46 -1.61
CA CYS A 221 8.98 14.14 -2.64
C CYS A 221 9.56 13.99 -4.04
N ASP A 222 10.90 14.07 -4.16
CA ASP A 222 11.58 13.97 -5.45
C ASP A 222 11.41 12.58 -6.05
N TYR A 223 11.35 11.56 -5.20
CA TYR A 223 11.07 10.20 -5.63
C TYR A 223 9.64 10.06 -6.19
N ILE A 224 8.65 10.64 -5.50
CA ILE A 224 7.27 10.67 -6.00
C ILE A 224 7.21 11.39 -7.35
N LYS A 225 7.81 12.59 -7.47
CA LYS A 225 7.88 13.32 -8.75
C LYS A 225 8.51 12.46 -9.86
N ALA A 226 9.61 11.78 -9.55
CA ALA A 226 10.29 10.92 -10.51
C ALA A 226 9.41 9.75 -10.98
N LEU A 227 8.66 9.10 -10.08
CA LEU A 227 7.70 8.04 -10.41
C LEU A 227 6.51 8.56 -11.23
N LYS A 228 6.02 9.76 -10.92
CA LYS A 228 4.85 10.35 -11.61
C LYS A 228 5.15 10.77 -13.05
N LYS A 229 6.42 11.00 -13.43
CA LYS A 229 6.81 11.30 -14.82
C LYS A 229 6.39 10.18 -15.81
N PRO A 230 6.81 8.91 -15.63
CA PRO A 230 6.34 7.81 -16.48
C PRO A 230 4.93 7.33 -16.12
N PHE A 231 4.46 7.53 -14.87
CA PHE A 231 3.19 7.01 -14.38
C PHE A 231 2.22 8.11 -13.89
N PRO A 232 1.86 9.10 -14.73
CA PRO A 232 1.00 10.21 -14.31
C PRO A 232 -0.42 9.73 -13.95
N HIS A 233 -0.88 8.64 -14.56
CA HIS A 233 -2.21 8.06 -14.37
C HIS A 233 -2.32 7.13 -13.15
N ILE A 234 -1.21 6.61 -12.60
CA ILE A 234 -1.23 5.67 -11.47
C ILE A 234 -1.38 6.44 -10.15
N PRO A 235 -2.45 6.25 -9.37
CA PRO A 235 -2.60 6.87 -8.06
C PRO A 235 -1.58 6.27 -7.07
N VAL A 236 -0.93 7.14 -6.30
CA VAL A 236 0.05 6.71 -5.29
C VAL A 236 -0.21 7.35 -3.95
N VAL A 237 0.03 6.59 -2.88
CA VAL A 237 0.00 7.08 -1.50
C VAL A 237 1.41 7.04 -0.91
N ALA A 238 1.91 8.18 -0.46
CA ALA A 238 3.22 8.27 0.16
C ALA A 238 3.14 7.83 1.64
N SER A 239 4.08 7.02 2.12
CA SER A 239 4.02 6.49 3.49
C SER A 239 5.39 6.31 4.13
N GLN A 240 5.45 6.54 5.45
CA GLN A 240 6.63 6.47 6.33
C GLN A 240 7.53 7.72 6.25
N GLY A 241 7.74 8.36 7.40
CA GLY A 241 8.64 9.51 7.55
C GLY A 241 8.04 10.85 7.09
N ILE A 242 6.72 10.93 7.03
CA ILE A 242 5.98 12.15 6.67
C ILE A 242 5.57 12.87 7.96
N THR A 243 5.87 14.16 8.03
CA THR A 243 5.45 15.08 9.10
C THR A 243 4.20 15.86 8.67
N THR A 244 3.50 16.49 9.62
CA THR A 244 2.35 17.37 9.31
C THR A 244 2.71 18.49 8.33
N ASP A 245 3.89 19.08 8.48
CA ASP A 245 4.28 20.25 7.68
C ASP A 245 4.73 19.85 6.26
N SER A 246 5.09 18.58 6.04
CA SER A 246 5.51 18.08 4.72
C SER A 246 4.35 17.54 3.87
N ILE A 247 3.13 17.45 4.43
CA ILE A 247 1.95 16.90 3.74
C ILE A 247 1.74 17.59 2.39
N GLY A 248 1.70 18.94 2.39
CA GLY A 248 1.44 19.72 1.17
C GLY A 248 2.46 19.46 0.08
N ASN A 249 3.74 19.38 0.44
CA ASN A 249 4.82 19.08 -0.51
C ASN A 249 4.60 17.72 -1.20
N TYR A 250 4.29 16.65 -0.46
CA TYR A 250 4.02 15.34 -1.07
C TYR A 250 2.82 15.35 -2.03
N ILE A 251 1.77 16.07 -1.65
CA ILE A 251 0.58 16.31 -2.47
C ILE A 251 0.95 17.02 -3.78
N GLU A 252 1.74 18.10 -3.72
CA GLU A 252 2.22 18.84 -4.89
C GLU A 252 3.16 18.01 -5.77
N CYS A 253 3.93 17.10 -5.18
CA CYS A 253 4.76 16.14 -5.91
C CYS A 253 3.96 15.07 -6.68
N GLY A 254 2.64 15.06 -6.53
CA GLY A 254 1.74 14.16 -7.26
C GLY A 254 1.30 12.93 -6.46
N ALA A 255 1.51 12.91 -5.13
CA ALA A 255 0.87 11.93 -4.28
C ALA A 255 -0.64 12.19 -4.22
N SER A 256 -1.44 11.14 -4.41
CA SER A 256 -2.89 11.21 -4.28
C SER A 256 -3.30 11.39 -2.82
N ALA A 257 -2.58 10.73 -1.91
CA ALA A 257 -2.76 10.84 -0.47
C ALA A 257 -1.43 10.64 0.27
N VAL A 258 -1.42 10.90 1.57
CA VAL A 258 -0.31 10.55 2.47
C VAL A 258 -0.78 9.70 3.66
N VAL A 259 0.09 8.81 4.13
CA VAL A 259 -0.13 8.02 5.34
C VAL A 259 0.70 8.59 6.48
N LEU A 260 0.02 9.02 7.55
CA LEU A 260 0.64 9.52 8.78
C LEU A 260 0.50 8.47 9.89
N SER A 261 1.59 8.19 10.60
CA SER A 261 1.59 7.33 11.80
C SER A 261 2.02 8.18 12.98
N ASP A 262 3.33 8.21 13.27
CA ASP A 262 3.90 8.85 14.46
C ASP A 262 3.69 10.36 14.50
N ALA A 263 3.42 11.00 13.34
CA ALA A 263 3.04 12.41 13.25
C ALA A 263 1.64 12.72 13.82
N ILE A 264 0.78 11.71 13.96
CA ILE A 264 -0.54 11.81 14.59
C ILE A 264 -0.53 11.06 15.93
N PHE A 265 -0.03 9.82 15.91
CA PHE A 265 0.05 8.91 17.06
C PHE A 265 1.40 9.01 17.74
N GLU A 266 1.71 10.20 18.26
CA GLU A 266 2.97 10.45 18.96
C GLU A 266 3.16 9.44 20.10
N LYS A 267 4.35 8.84 20.18
CA LYS A 267 4.64 7.74 21.12
C LYS A 267 4.37 8.14 22.57
N GLU A 268 4.72 9.35 22.95
CA GLU A 268 4.51 9.84 24.32
C GLU A 268 3.04 10.09 24.61
N ALA A 269 2.32 10.74 23.70
CA ALA A 269 0.88 10.96 23.82
C ALA A 269 0.12 9.62 23.90
N MET A 270 0.50 8.63 23.09
CA MET A 270 -0.05 7.27 23.15
C MET A 270 0.25 6.58 24.48
N ARG A 271 1.48 6.69 24.99
CA ARG A 271 1.90 6.12 26.29
C ARG A 271 1.14 6.74 27.46
N GLN A 272 0.95 8.05 27.44
CA GLN A 272 0.23 8.81 28.46
C GLN A 272 -1.28 8.79 28.26
N ARG A 273 -1.78 8.19 27.17
CA ARG A 273 -3.19 8.21 26.77
C ARG A 273 -3.74 9.65 26.65
N ASN A 274 -2.89 10.59 26.23
CA ASN A 274 -3.22 11.98 25.99
C ASN A 274 -3.86 12.14 24.60
N PHE A 275 -5.13 11.80 24.50
CA PHE A 275 -5.86 11.80 23.23
C PHE A 275 -6.21 13.21 22.71
N ASP A 276 -6.13 14.23 23.57
CA ASP A 276 -6.29 15.64 23.14
C ASP A 276 -5.15 16.07 22.21
N VAL A 277 -3.93 15.59 22.46
CA VAL A 277 -2.79 15.80 21.56
C VAL A 277 -3.04 15.11 20.21
N ILE A 278 -3.52 13.86 20.23
CA ILE A 278 -3.84 13.11 19.00
C ILE A 278 -4.90 13.84 18.16
N HIS A 279 -5.97 14.30 18.80
CA HIS A 279 -7.01 15.10 18.16
C HIS A 279 -6.44 16.38 17.54
N ARG A 280 -5.62 17.12 18.30
CA ARG A 280 -5.00 18.36 17.80
C ARG A 280 -4.10 18.11 16.59
N LEU A 281 -3.24 17.09 16.65
CA LEU A 281 -2.36 16.71 15.55
C LEU A 281 -3.16 16.29 14.31
N ALA A 282 -4.24 15.52 14.50
CA ALA A 282 -5.14 15.14 13.42
C ALA A 282 -5.80 16.37 12.77
N HIS A 283 -6.34 17.28 13.57
CA HIS A 283 -6.94 18.51 13.07
C HIS A 283 -5.93 19.39 12.31
N LEU A 284 -4.68 19.47 12.78
CA LEU A 284 -3.61 20.19 12.08
C LEU A 284 -3.29 19.57 10.71
N ALA A 285 -3.17 18.24 10.62
CA ALA A 285 -2.94 17.56 9.35
C ALA A 285 -4.07 17.80 8.34
N THR A 286 -5.34 17.74 8.77
CA THR A 286 -6.50 18.03 7.91
C THR A 286 -6.42 19.44 7.31
N ARG A 287 -5.99 20.43 8.11
CA ARG A 287 -5.80 21.81 7.62
C ARG A 287 -4.69 21.92 6.58
N GLN A 288 -3.59 21.21 6.75
CA GLN A 288 -2.47 21.23 5.80
C GLN A 288 -2.87 20.70 4.42
N VAL A 289 -3.70 19.65 4.36
CA VAL A 289 -4.26 19.18 3.08
C VAL A 289 -5.19 20.23 2.45
N GLY A 290 -6.05 20.85 3.24
CA GLY A 290 -6.97 21.88 2.73
C GLY A 290 -6.27 23.12 2.18
N GLN A 291 -5.02 23.39 2.59
CA GLN A 291 -4.19 24.46 2.05
C GLN A 291 -3.48 24.04 0.75
N ALA A 292 -2.96 22.81 0.68
CA ALA A 292 -2.27 22.29 -0.50
C ALA A 292 -3.18 22.05 -1.72
N GLY A 293 -4.50 21.95 -1.53
CA GLY A 293 -5.47 21.83 -2.62
C GLY A 293 -5.96 23.16 -3.20
N LYS A 294 -5.50 24.31 -2.69
CA LYS A 294 -5.94 25.66 -3.10
C LYS A 294 -4.89 26.45 -3.90
N CYS A 295 -3.72 25.88 -4.15
CA CYS A 295 -2.67 26.44 -5.01
C CYS A 295 -2.72 25.78 -6.39
#